data_AF-A0A7X6MPW8-F1
#
_entry.id   AF-A0A7X6MPW8-F1
#
_cell.length_a   1.000
_cell.length_b   1.000
_cell.length_c   1.000
_cell.angle_alpha   90.00
_cell.angle_beta   90.00
_cell.angle_gamma   90.00
#
_symmetry.space_group_name_H-M   'P 1'
#
loop_
_entity.id
_entity.type
_entity.pdbx_description
1 polymer ?
#
loop_
_entity_poly.entity_id
_entity_poly.type
_entity_poly.pdbx_seq_one_letter_code
_entity_poly.pdbx_strand_id
1 'polypeptide(L)'
;MGSVLKVAPAELQSAAAAETAVGGVITGLAVGQLLTAAAAAMPGLQSGAACGQAATVVDSSVQAIGTEVGAHADNLNTAARSYQTADDESARRLKSAQPAG
;
A
#
# COMPACT_ATOMS: atom_id res chain seq x y z
N MET A 1 21.14 2.97 -24.60
CA MET A 1 20.60 4.35 -24.50
C MET A 1 19.27 4.26 -23.76
N GLY A 2 19.32 4.22 -22.41
CA GLY A 2 18.11 4.18 -21.60
C GLY A 2 17.44 5.55 -21.66
N SER A 3 16.14 5.59 -21.94
CA SER A 3 15.38 6.84 -21.83
C SER A 3 15.58 7.42 -20.42
N VAL A 4 15.79 8.73 -20.33
CA VAL A 4 15.77 9.41 -19.04
C VAL A 4 14.38 9.21 -18.46
N LEU A 5 14.25 8.29 -17.52
CA LEU A 5 12.99 8.04 -16.81
C LEU A 5 12.66 9.32 -16.04
N LYS A 6 11.72 10.11 -16.57
CA LYS A 6 11.25 11.31 -15.88
C LYS A 6 10.21 10.85 -14.87
N VAL A 7 10.65 10.64 -13.62
CA VAL A 7 9.76 10.23 -12.54
C VAL A 7 8.83 11.39 -12.20
N ALA A 8 7.52 11.14 -12.22
CA ALA A 8 6.49 12.10 -11.82
C ALA A 8 6.12 11.83 -10.35
N PRO A 9 6.53 12.67 -9.38
CA PRO A 9 6.27 12.44 -7.96
C PRO A 9 4.77 12.39 -7.62
N ALA A 10 3.95 13.12 -8.37
CA ALA A 10 2.49 13.09 -8.23
C ALA A 10 1.89 11.73 -8.60
N GLU A 11 2.43 11.07 -9.62
CA GLU A 11 1.99 9.72 -10.03
C GLU A 11 2.39 8.66 -9.00
N LEU A 12 3.58 8.79 -8.39
CA LEU A 12 4.00 7.92 -7.29
C LEU A 12 3.08 8.06 -6.06
N GLN A 13 2.71 9.30 -5.71
CA GLN A 13 1.78 9.57 -4.61
C GLN A 13 0.36 9.08 -4.94
N SER A 14 -0.08 9.21 -6.18
CA SER A 14 -1.37 8.69 -6.64
C SER A 14 -1.41 7.15 -6.57
N ALA A 15 -0.35 6.48 -7.01
CA ALA A 15 -0.21 5.03 -6.89
C ALA A 15 -0.23 4.57 -5.42
N ALA A 16 0.52 5.23 -4.54
CA ALA A 16 0.52 4.96 -3.10
C ALA A 16 -0.88 5.11 -2.47
N ALA A 17 -1.65 6.11 -2.90
CA ALA A 17 -3.02 6.32 -2.44
C ALA A 17 -3.97 5.22 -2.96
N ALA A 18 -3.82 4.80 -4.22
CA ALA A 18 -4.60 3.70 -4.79
C ALA A 18 -4.32 2.37 -4.09
N GLU A 19 -3.06 2.09 -3.79
CA GLU A 19 -2.62 0.92 -3.02
C GLU A 19 -3.24 0.93 -1.62
N THR A 20 -3.17 2.05 -0.91
CA THR A 20 -3.80 2.22 0.40
C THR A 20 -5.31 1.97 0.34
N ALA A 21 -5.98 2.46 -0.70
CA ALA A 21 -7.42 2.25 -0.90
C ALA A 21 -7.76 0.78 -1.14
N VAL A 22 -6.98 0.07 -1.96
CA VAL A 22 -7.13 -1.37 -2.20
C VAL A 22 -6.91 -2.17 -0.92
N GLY A 23 -5.87 -1.85 -0.14
CA GLY A 23 -5.64 -2.45 1.18
C GLY A 23 -6.84 -2.26 2.11
N GLY A 24 -7.40 -1.04 2.15
CA GLY A 24 -8.63 -0.74 2.88
C GLY A 24 -9.81 -1.59 2.45
N VAL A 25 -10.07 -1.73 1.14
CA VAL A 25 -11.15 -2.58 0.60
C VAL A 25 -10.96 -4.04 1.01
N ILE A 26 -9.75 -4.58 0.89
CA ILE A 26 -9.45 -5.98 1.24
C ILE A 26 -9.69 -6.23 2.73
N THR A 27 -9.22 -5.34 3.60
CA THR A 27 -9.48 -5.44 5.05
C THR A 27 -10.96 -5.27 5.40
N GLY A 28 -11.69 -4.44 4.64
CA GLY A 28 -13.11 -4.17 4.85
C GLY A 28 -14.05 -5.32 4.46
N LEU A 29 -13.60 -6.28 3.64
CA LEU A 29 -14.39 -7.47 3.29
C LEU A 29 -14.67 -8.38 4.50
N ALA A 30 -13.89 -8.26 5.59
CA ALA A 30 -14.12 -8.93 6.87
C ALA A 30 -14.40 -10.45 6.75
N VAL A 31 -13.72 -11.11 5.80
CA VAL A 31 -13.99 -12.51 5.43
C VAL A 31 -13.71 -13.47 6.59
N GLY A 32 -12.68 -13.21 7.41
CA GLY A 32 -12.42 -14.01 8.61
C GLY A 32 -13.53 -13.90 9.65
N GLN A 33 -14.14 -12.73 9.81
CA GLN A 33 -15.33 -12.54 10.67
C GLN A 33 -16.51 -13.40 10.18
N LEU A 34 -16.76 -13.41 8.86
CA LEU A 34 -17.83 -14.20 8.26
C LEU A 34 -17.61 -15.70 8.46
N LEU A 35 -16.37 -16.17 8.25
CA LEU A 35 -15.99 -17.57 8.45
C LEU A 35 -16.05 -17.97 9.93
N THR A 36 -15.68 -17.07 10.84
CA THR A 36 -15.80 -17.29 12.29
C THR A 36 -17.28 -17.39 12.70
N ALA A 37 -18.14 -16.53 12.17
CA ALA A 37 -19.58 -16.61 12.42
C ALA A 37 -20.18 -17.91 11.88
N ALA A 38 -19.77 -18.33 10.68
CA ALA A 38 -20.19 -19.62 10.11
C ALA A 38 -19.73 -20.81 10.96
N ALA A 39 -18.49 -20.78 11.46
CA ALA A 39 -17.97 -21.80 12.37
C ALA A 39 -18.80 -21.89 13.66
N ALA A 40 -19.15 -20.75 14.25
CA ALA A 40 -19.96 -20.67 15.47
C ALA A 40 -21.40 -21.20 15.26
N ALA A 41 -21.96 -21.05 14.06
CA ALA A 41 -23.28 -21.58 13.72
C ALA A 41 -23.30 -23.10 13.50
N MET A 42 -22.14 -23.75 13.37
CA MET A 42 -22.00 -25.18 13.03
C MET A 42 -21.16 -25.96 14.07
N PRO A 43 -21.52 -25.93 15.37
CA PRO A 43 -20.73 -26.60 16.40
C PRO A 43 -20.75 -28.13 16.22
N GLY A 44 -19.59 -28.76 16.34
CA GLY A 44 -19.42 -30.21 16.22
C GLY A 44 -19.38 -30.74 14.77
N LEU A 45 -19.62 -29.89 13.78
CA LEU A 45 -19.47 -30.25 12.37
C LEU A 45 -18.03 -29.99 11.90
N GLN A 46 -17.51 -30.91 11.09
CA GLN A 46 -16.19 -30.76 10.46
C GLN A 46 -16.10 -29.50 9.58
N SER A 47 -17.22 -29.12 8.94
CA SER A 47 -17.34 -27.87 8.20
C SER A 47 -17.17 -26.64 9.09
N GLY A 48 -17.71 -26.65 10.31
CA GLY A 48 -17.52 -25.58 11.29
C GLY A 48 -16.04 -25.44 11.70
N ALA A 49 -15.36 -26.55 11.96
CA ALA A 49 -13.93 -26.56 12.26
C ALA A 49 -13.09 -26.05 11.07
N ALA A 50 -13.42 -26.46 9.84
CA ALA A 50 -12.77 -25.98 8.63
C ALA A 50 -12.99 -24.47 8.41
N CYS A 51 -14.19 -23.95 8.67
CA CYS A 51 -14.47 -22.52 8.62
C CYS A 51 -13.61 -21.73 9.62
N GLY A 52 -13.44 -22.21 10.86
CA GLY A 52 -12.61 -21.53 11.86
C GLY A 52 -11.11 -21.52 11.47
N GLN A 53 -10.61 -22.61 10.91
CA GLN A 53 -9.25 -22.67 10.39
C GLN A 53 -9.06 -21.72 9.20
N ALA A 54 -10.00 -21.73 8.25
CA ALA A 54 -9.99 -20.82 7.11
C ALA A 54 -10.06 -19.36 7.54
N ALA A 55 -10.85 -19.02 8.56
CA ALA A 55 -10.92 -17.67 9.13
C ALA A 55 -9.53 -17.18 9.57
N THR A 56 -8.80 -18.01 10.32
CA THR A 56 -7.45 -17.69 10.81
C THR A 56 -6.47 -17.46 9.67
N VAL A 57 -6.48 -18.34 8.66
CA VAL A 57 -5.61 -18.22 7.48
C VAL A 57 -5.93 -16.94 6.71
N VAL A 58 -7.21 -16.65 6.48
CA VAL A 58 -7.65 -15.46 5.76
C VAL A 58 -7.28 -14.19 6.52
N ASP A 59 -7.51 -14.12 7.83
CA ASP A 59 -7.13 -12.96 8.65
C ASP A 59 -5.63 -12.71 8.61
N SER A 60 -4.81 -13.76 8.73
CA SER A 60 -3.35 -13.64 8.62
C SER A 60 -2.89 -13.14 7.24
N SER A 61 -3.56 -13.60 6.18
CA SER A 61 -3.25 -13.20 4.81
C SER A 61 -3.64 -11.75 4.56
N VAL A 62 -4.81 -11.32 5.04
CA VAL A 62 -5.29 -9.94 4.94
C VAL A 62 -4.38 -8.98 5.71
N GLN A 63 -3.90 -9.36 6.90
CA GLN A 63 -2.92 -8.57 7.65
C GLN A 63 -1.56 -8.46 6.93
N ALA A 64 -1.09 -9.56 6.35
CA ALA A 64 0.16 -9.57 5.58
C ALA A 64 0.06 -8.66 4.35
N ILE A 65 -1.03 -8.78 3.58
CA ILE A 65 -1.29 -7.90 2.43
C ILE A 65 -1.36 -6.44 2.85
N GLY A 66 -2.10 -6.12 3.93
CA GLY A 66 -2.19 -4.75 4.44
C GLY A 66 -0.83 -4.17 4.82
N THR A 67 0.04 -5.00 5.43
CA THR A 67 1.40 -4.61 5.79
C THR A 67 2.27 -4.35 4.56
N GLU A 68 2.24 -5.25 3.59
CA GLU A 68 3.06 -5.16 2.37
C GLU A 68 2.63 -3.97 1.49
N VAL A 69 1.32 -3.79 1.31
CA VAL A 69 0.73 -2.66 0.58
C VAL A 69 1.05 -1.33 1.29
N GLY A 70 0.95 -1.27 2.62
CA GLY A 70 1.34 -0.08 3.38
C GLY A 70 2.83 0.24 3.21
N ALA A 71 3.70 -0.77 3.31
CA ALA A 71 5.13 -0.60 3.10
C ALA A 71 5.46 -0.15 1.67
N HIS A 72 4.74 -0.65 0.66
CA HIS A 72 4.94 -0.21 -0.72
C HIS A 72 4.51 1.25 -0.93
N ALA A 73 3.34 1.63 -0.41
CA ALA A 73 2.87 3.01 -0.44
C ALA A 73 3.85 3.99 0.26
N ASP A 74 4.43 3.58 1.40
CA ASP A 74 5.46 4.36 2.11
C ASP A 74 6.75 4.52 1.29
N ASN A 75 7.17 3.45 0.58
CA ASN A 75 8.32 3.50 -0.30
C ASN A 75 8.08 4.44 -1.50
N LEU A 76 6.89 4.40 -2.11
CA LEU A 76 6.49 5.30 -3.19
C LEU A 76 6.48 6.76 -2.73
N ASN A 77 5.94 7.04 -1.54
CA ASN A 77 5.95 8.37 -0.94
C ASN A 77 7.37 8.85 -0.64
N THR A 78 8.23 7.98 -0.12
CA THR A 78 9.64 8.29 0.16
C THR A 78 10.40 8.60 -1.13
N ALA A 79 10.18 7.81 -2.18
CA ALA A 79 10.75 8.06 -3.50
C ALA A 79 10.27 9.41 -4.06
N ALA A 80 8.97 9.70 -4.01
CA ALA A 80 8.40 10.97 -4.46
C ALA A 80 9.05 12.18 -3.76
N ARG A 81 9.22 12.11 -2.42
CA ARG A 81 9.89 13.16 -1.63
C ARG A 81 11.35 13.33 -2.00
N SER A 82 12.07 12.23 -2.25
CA SER A 82 13.46 12.27 -2.66
C SER A 82 13.62 12.98 -4.01
N TYR A 83 12.77 12.67 -4.99
CA TYR A 83 12.77 13.34 -6.29
C TYR A 83 12.43 14.83 -6.17
N GLN A 84 11.42 15.20 -5.40
CA GLN A 84 11.06 16.60 -5.17
C GLN A 84 12.20 17.39 -4.51
N THR A 85 12.86 16.81 -3.51
CA THR A 85 13.98 17.45 -2.82
C THR A 85 15.17 17.69 -3.77
N ALA A 86 15.49 16.69 -4.60
CA ALA A 86 16.57 16.82 -5.59
C ALA A 86 16.27 17.87 -6.66
N ASP A 87 15.00 17.97 -7.11
CA ASP A 87 14.57 18.98 -8.08
C ASP A 87 14.62 20.39 -7.48
N ASP A 88 14.13 20.56 -6.25
CA ASP A 88 14.20 21.82 -5.51
C ASP A 88 15.65 22.29 -5.29
N GLU A 89 16.56 21.38 -4.93
CA GLU A 89 17.97 21.71 -4.76
C GLU A 89 18.60 22.16 -6.09
N SER A 90 18.29 21.45 -7.17
CA SER A 90 18.77 21.80 -8.52
C SER A 90 18.23 23.17 -8.95
N ALA A 91 16.95 23.45 -8.73
CA ALA A 91 16.32 24.72 -9.02
C ALA A 91 16.94 25.87 -8.20
N ARG A 92 17.24 25.66 -6.92
CA ARG A 92 17.92 26.65 -6.07
C ARG A 92 19.32 26.95 -6.58
N ARG A 93 20.10 25.93 -6.96
CA ARG A 93 21.45 26.10 -7.52
C ARG A 93 21.40 26.90 -8.83
N LEU A 94 20.46 26.57 -9.72
CA LEU A 94 20.24 27.32 -10.96
C LEU A 94 19.88 28.79 -10.68
N LYS A 95 18.95 29.04 -9.75
CA LYS A 95 18.55 30.40 -9.35
C LYS A 95 19.69 31.19 -8.73
N SER A 96 20.58 30.55 -7.97
CA SER A 96 21.76 31.19 -7.36
C SER A 96 22.89 31.45 -8.36
N ALA A 97 22.97 30.66 -9.43
CA ALA A 97 23.97 30.80 -10.49
C ALA A 97 23.54 31.79 -11.58
N GLN A 98 22.26 32.15 -11.65
CA GLN A 98 21.75 33.13 -12.59
C GLN A 98 22.07 34.56 -12.10
N PRO A 99 22.87 35.35 -12.86
CA PRO A 99 23.19 36.71 -12.45
C PRO A 99 21.94 37.59 -12.45
N ALA A 100 21.84 38.51 -11.48
CA ALA A 100 20.81 39.54 -11.48
C ALA A 100 21.02 40.43 -12.72
N GLY A 101 20.10 40.31 -13.68
CA GLY A 101 19.98 41.25 -14.80
C GLY A 101 19.37 42.56 -14.34
#